data_AF-A0A1G4HIB1-F1
#
_entry.id   AF-A0A1G4HIB1-F1
#
_cell.length_a   1.000
_cell.length_b   1.000
_cell.length_c   1.000
_cell.angle_alpha   90.00
_cell.angle_beta   90.00
_cell.angle_gamma   90.00
#
_symmetry.space_group_name_H-M   'P 1'
#
loop_
_entity.id
_entity.type
_entity.pdbx_description
1 polymer ?
#
loop_
_entity_poly.entity_id
_entity_poly.type
_entity_poly.pdbx_seq_one_letter_code
_entity_poly.pdbx_strand_id
1 'polypeptide(L)'
;MDSSPVLIEESYEFFNDIKTYLSHNDKLQDAEKLDEHDNSCRFMSSDRIFTDKHRSNGLCERFNYLIDLLTKEKTKDLSKCDKEYLNFWLNDELSTTDNNSPFHVKDFYEKFKQKRSDPYINSLEGKLYNITHEHFENMRIINNLYKNYGKIFNAESKIVCGIKKNCLEYSNICYSEYKKGLIRCFYKQGNWCQKLSVFKNMYISDNKDASPSGEFSYNDLIDLPRDEDVEYELYGGLNSWKNLAMMISSILATRIGLFFYFYKFSPFGKKFCAKEKRKEKFRHNIPMVTHEFLHAYDNPNKNSNNTYHLHYKSVDFS
;
A
#
# COMPACT_ATOMS: atom_id res chain seq x y z
N MET A 1 -1.07 26.16 18.14
CA MET A 1 -2.21 25.21 18.22
C MET A 1 -1.86 24.08 17.29
N ASP A 2 -1.45 22.96 17.87
CA ASP A 2 -1.05 21.76 17.13
C ASP A 2 -2.34 21.06 16.71
N SER A 3 -2.71 21.19 15.43
CA SER A 3 -3.92 20.56 14.90
C SER A 3 -3.68 19.06 14.87
N SER A 4 -4.42 18.31 15.69
CA SER A 4 -4.47 16.86 15.58
C SER A 4 -4.72 16.46 14.12
N PRO A 5 -3.97 15.50 13.56
CA PRO A 5 -4.19 15.06 12.19
C PRO A 5 -5.63 14.55 12.09
N VAL A 6 -6.41 15.17 11.21
CA VAL A 6 -7.74 14.67 10.84
C VAL A 6 -7.52 13.29 10.27
N LEU A 7 -7.93 12.26 11.00
CA LEU A 7 -8.00 10.89 10.50
C LEU A 7 -9.11 10.86 9.46
N ILE A 8 -8.72 10.98 8.20
CA ILE A 8 -9.63 10.81 7.08
C ILE A 8 -9.86 9.31 6.92
N GLU A 9 -11.07 8.85 7.21
CA GLU A 9 -11.46 7.47 6.92
C GLU A 9 -11.53 7.29 5.40
N GLU A 10 -10.63 6.49 4.86
CA GLU A 10 -10.55 6.24 3.43
C GLU A 10 -11.65 5.27 2.98
N SER A 11 -12.67 5.83 2.33
CA SER A 11 -13.83 5.12 1.79
C SER A 11 -13.55 4.50 0.43
N TYR A 12 -14.16 3.33 0.19
CA TYR A 12 -14.18 2.65 -1.12
C TYR A 12 -15.59 2.64 -1.73
N GLU A 13 -16.52 3.44 -1.20
CA GLU A 13 -17.94 3.43 -1.60
C GLU A 13 -18.13 3.84 -3.05
N PHE A 14 -17.35 4.81 -3.56
CA PHE A 14 -17.44 5.28 -4.94
C PHE A 14 -17.25 4.16 -5.98
N PHE A 15 -16.62 3.03 -5.63
CA PHE A 15 -16.48 1.90 -6.54
C PHE A 15 -17.81 1.24 -6.91
N ASN A 16 -18.88 1.50 -6.16
CA ASN A 16 -20.23 1.08 -6.55
C ASN A 16 -20.66 1.70 -7.89
N ASP A 17 -20.19 2.91 -8.17
CA ASP A 17 -20.54 3.69 -9.36
C ASP A 17 -19.38 3.78 -10.38
N ILE A 18 -18.35 2.94 -10.22
CA ILE A 18 -17.11 3.01 -11.01
C ILE A 18 -17.34 2.91 -12.52
N LYS A 19 -18.31 2.10 -12.97
CA LYS A 19 -18.64 1.98 -14.41
C LYS A 19 -19.08 3.33 -14.99
N THR A 20 -19.87 4.09 -14.25
CA THR A 20 -20.32 5.45 -14.62
C THR A 20 -19.12 6.39 -14.70
N TYR A 21 -18.26 6.38 -13.69
CA TYR A 21 -17.07 7.23 -13.65
C TYR A 21 -16.08 6.93 -14.78
N LEU A 22 -15.85 5.66 -15.11
CA LEU A 22 -15.01 5.28 -16.24
C LEU A 22 -15.60 5.73 -17.57
N SER A 23 -16.93 5.68 -17.73
CA SER A 23 -17.60 6.19 -18.93
C SER A 23 -17.43 7.71 -19.12
N HIS A 24 -17.27 8.46 -18.03
CA HIS A 24 -16.92 9.87 -18.09
C HIS A 24 -15.46 10.04 -18.50
N ASN A 25 -14.54 9.21 -17.98
CA ASN A 25 -13.13 9.27 -18.37
C ASN A 25 -12.91 9.06 -19.86
N ASP A 26 -13.70 8.19 -20.50
CA ASP A 26 -13.61 7.95 -21.94
C ASP A 26 -13.91 9.22 -22.76
N LYS A 27 -14.71 10.15 -22.22
CA LYS A 27 -15.02 11.44 -22.84
C LYS A 27 -13.91 12.47 -22.66
N LEU A 28 -12.97 12.28 -21.72
CA LEU A 28 -11.91 13.25 -21.40
C LEU A 28 -10.79 13.32 -22.46
N GLN A 29 -10.92 12.62 -23.58
CA GLN A 29 -10.01 12.68 -24.73
C GLN A 29 -10.51 13.63 -25.84
N ASP A 30 -11.71 14.20 -25.69
CA ASP A 30 -12.31 15.12 -26.65
C ASP A 30 -11.68 16.51 -26.55
N ALA A 31 -10.78 16.83 -27.49
CA ALA A 31 -10.03 18.10 -27.50
C ALA A 31 -10.92 19.34 -27.58
N GLU A 32 -12.01 19.30 -28.35
CA GLU A 32 -12.93 20.45 -28.48
C GLU A 32 -13.58 20.77 -27.14
N LYS A 33 -13.94 19.73 -26.37
CA LYS A 33 -14.50 19.89 -25.03
C LYS A 33 -13.47 20.43 -24.03
N LEU A 34 -12.20 20.06 -24.16
CA LEU A 34 -11.15 20.56 -23.27
C LEU A 34 -10.85 22.05 -23.50
N ASP A 35 -10.92 22.53 -24.74
CA ASP A 35 -10.68 23.94 -25.09
C ASP A 35 -11.69 24.90 -24.41
N GLU A 36 -12.92 24.45 -24.17
CA GLU A 36 -13.95 25.22 -23.43
C GLU A 36 -13.49 25.54 -21.98
N HIS A 37 -12.55 24.76 -21.43
CA HIS A 37 -12.11 24.83 -20.04
C HIS A 37 -10.75 25.54 -19.86
N ASP A 38 -10.02 25.85 -20.94
CA ASP A 38 -8.66 26.43 -20.96
C ASP A 38 -8.54 27.70 -20.10
N ASN A 39 -9.51 28.61 -20.21
CA ASN A 39 -9.47 29.91 -19.54
C ASN A 39 -9.26 29.80 -18.03
N SER A 40 -9.96 28.86 -17.38
CA SER A 40 -9.85 28.63 -15.94
C SER A 40 -8.58 27.89 -15.52
N CYS A 41 -7.87 27.30 -16.48
CA CYS A 41 -6.67 26.48 -16.30
C CYS A 41 -5.36 27.22 -16.62
N ARG A 42 -5.43 28.43 -17.20
CA ARG A 42 -4.26 29.28 -17.53
C ARG A 42 -3.26 29.49 -16.40
N PHE A 43 -3.67 29.37 -15.14
CA PHE A 43 -2.75 29.48 -13.99
C PHE A 43 -1.66 28.40 -14.02
N MET A 44 -1.91 27.24 -14.62
CA MET A 44 -0.94 26.16 -14.73
C MET A 44 0.30 26.55 -15.56
N SER A 45 0.12 27.40 -16.58
CA SER A 45 1.21 27.85 -17.44
C SER A 45 2.22 28.75 -16.73
N SER A 46 1.76 29.55 -15.77
CA SER A 46 2.60 30.48 -15.00
C SER A 46 3.23 29.86 -13.76
N ASP A 47 2.69 28.74 -13.28
CA ASP A 47 3.01 28.22 -11.96
C ASP A 47 3.98 27.03 -12.02
N ARG A 48 5.15 27.21 -11.42
CA ARG A 48 6.25 26.25 -11.43
C ARG A 48 5.95 24.96 -10.69
N ILE A 49 4.88 24.92 -9.89
CA ILE A 49 4.42 23.71 -9.22
C ILE A 49 3.99 22.63 -10.23
N PHE A 50 3.48 23.03 -11.39
CA PHE A 50 3.07 22.10 -12.44
C PHE A 50 4.26 21.76 -13.33
N THR A 51 4.44 20.47 -13.61
CA THR A 51 5.42 20.01 -14.60
C THR A 51 4.87 20.18 -16.01
N ASP A 52 5.76 20.18 -17.02
CA ASP A 52 5.35 20.25 -18.42
C ASP A 52 4.41 19.11 -18.82
N LYS A 53 4.55 17.95 -18.19
CA LYS A 53 3.66 16.81 -18.42
C LYS A 53 2.23 17.06 -17.90
N HIS A 54 2.10 17.72 -16.75
CA HIS A 54 0.77 18.11 -16.25
C HIS A 54 0.07 19.08 -17.21
N ARG A 55 0.85 20.01 -17.80
CA ARG A 55 0.35 20.98 -18.78
C ARG A 55 -0.01 20.31 -20.10
N SER A 56 0.90 19.50 -20.66
CA SER A 56 0.71 18.87 -21.96
C SER A 56 -0.42 17.83 -21.97
N ASN A 57 -0.70 17.21 -20.83
CA ASN A 57 -1.78 16.22 -20.70
C ASN A 57 -3.14 16.85 -20.38
N GLY A 58 -3.23 18.19 -20.31
CA GLY A 58 -4.46 18.91 -20.02
C GLY A 58 -5.08 18.53 -18.67
N LEU A 59 -4.25 18.35 -17.62
CA LEU A 59 -4.71 17.87 -16.31
C LEU A 59 -5.89 18.70 -15.79
N CYS A 60 -5.77 20.03 -15.81
CA CYS A 60 -6.80 20.91 -15.27
C CYS A 60 -8.05 20.88 -16.14
N GLU A 61 -7.91 20.95 -17.46
CA GLU A 61 -9.02 20.95 -18.40
C GLU A 61 -9.82 19.65 -18.28
N ARG A 62 -9.13 18.51 -18.16
CA ARG A 62 -9.75 17.19 -17.94
C ARG A 62 -10.44 17.10 -16.59
N PHE A 63 -9.82 17.62 -15.52
CA PHE A 63 -10.46 17.67 -14.20
C PHE A 63 -11.71 18.54 -14.21
N ASN A 64 -11.63 19.69 -14.87
CA ASN A 64 -12.70 20.67 -15.02
C ASN A 64 -13.88 20.07 -15.79
N TYR A 65 -13.59 19.42 -16.92
CA TYR A 65 -14.60 18.74 -17.73
C TYR A 65 -15.21 17.54 -17.00
N LEU A 66 -14.42 16.80 -16.20
CA LEU A 66 -14.94 15.72 -15.37
C LEU A 66 -15.96 16.22 -14.34
N ILE A 67 -15.70 17.36 -13.69
CA ILE A 67 -16.67 18.01 -12.80
C ILE A 67 -17.95 18.38 -13.57
N ASP A 68 -17.81 18.97 -14.75
CA ASP A 68 -18.96 19.34 -15.57
C ASP A 68 -19.79 18.11 -15.97
N LEU A 69 -19.16 17.00 -16.37
CA LEU A 69 -19.85 15.74 -16.64
C LEU A 69 -20.61 15.20 -15.42
N LEU A 70 -20.07 15.34 -14.21
CA LEU A 70 -20.70 14.89 -12.97
C LEU A 70 -21.86 15.79 -12.52
N THR A 71 -21.91 17.03 -13.01
CA THR A 71 -22.92 18.03 -12.63
C THR A 71 -23.95 18.30 -13.73
N LYS A 72 -23.67 17.96 -14.99
CA LYS A 72 -24.48 18.29 -16.18
C LYS A 72 -25.92 17.82 -16.11
N GLU A 73 -26.17 16.69 -15.46
CA GLU A 73 -27.50 16.09 -15.30
C GLU A 73 -28.12 16.36 -13.92
N LYS A 74 -27.41 17.05 -13.02
CA LYS A 74 -27.83 17.23 -11.63
C LYS A 74 -28.30 18.66 -11.39
N THR A 75 -29.54 18.79 -10.94
CA THR A 75 -30.03 19.96 -10.17
C THR A 75 -29.50 19.95 -8.73
N LYS A 76 -28.51 19.10 -8.41
CA LYS A 76 -28.02 18.77 -7.08
C LYS A 76 -26.50 18.83 -7.02
N ASP A 77 -25.99 19.10 -5.84
CA ASP A 77 -24.57 19.08 -5.50
C ASP A 77 -23.89 17.74 -5.82
N LEU A 78 -22.56 17.79 -5.99
CA LEU A 78 -21.71 16.60 -6.03
C LEU A 78 -21.99 15.72 -4.81
N SER A 79 -22.27 14.44 -5.07
CA SER A 79 -22.50 13.46 -4.00
C SER A 79 -21.20 13.14 -3.25
N LYS A 80 -21.31 12.44 -2.12
CA LYS A 80 -20.13 11.93 -1.39
C LYS A 80 -19.23 11.09 -2.31
N CYS A 81 -19.80 10.13 -3.05
CA CYS A 81 -19.08 9.28 -3.99
C CYS A 81 -18.41 10.10 -5.11
N ASP A 82 -19.06 11.13 -5.63
CA ASP A 82 -18.47 11.97 -6.69
C ASP A 82 -17.22 12.68 -6.18
N LYS A 83 -17.25 13.21 -4.95
CA LYS A 83 -16.11 13.90 -4.33
C LYS A 83 -14.97 12.92 -4.03
N GLU A 84 -15.28 11.72 -3.54
CA GLU A 84 -14.31 10.65 -3.32
C GLU A 84 -13.64 10.22 -4.63
N TYR A 85 -14.43 10.05 -5.68
CA TYR A 85 -13.91 9.69 -7.00
C TYR A 85 -13.04 10.81 -7.59
N LEU A 86 -13.47 12.08 -7.51
CA LEU A 86 -12.66 13.22 -7.96
C LEU A 86 -11.32 13.29 -7.21
N ASN A 87 -11.33 12.99 -5.91
CA ASN A 87 -10.09 12.91 -5.14
C ASN A 87 -9.18 11.77 -5.64
N PHE A 88 -9.72 10.57 -5.80
CA PHE A 88 -8.98 9.43 -6.34
C PHE A 88 -8.41 9.71 -7.74
N TRP A 89 -9.24 10.21 -8.66
CA TRP A 89 -8.86 10.52 -10.03
C TRP A 89 -7.70 11.52 -10.08
N LEU A 90 -7.78 12.59 -9.29
CA LEU A 90 -6.73 13.60 -9.25
C LEU A 90 -5.43 13.04 -8.67
N ASN A 91 -5.49 12.21 -7.63
CA ASN A 91 -4.30 11.51 -7.12
C ASN A 91 -3.69 10.58 -8.18
N ASP A 92 -4.50 9.83 -8.95
CA ASP A 92 -4.02 8.93 -10.00
C ASP A 92 -3.32 9.68 -11.13
N GLU A 93 -3.93 10.76 -11.62
CA GLU A 93 -3.35 11.59 -12.67
C GLU A 93 -2.07 12.29 -12.22
N LEU A 94 -1.97 12.71 -10.96
CA LEU A 94 -0.76 13.34 -10.41
C LEU A 94 0.38 12.34 -10.13
N SER A 95 0.05 11.11 -9.75
CA SER A 95 1.04 10.06 -9.48
C SER A 95 1.66 9.47 -10.75
N THR A 96 0.87 9.36 -11.82
CA THR A 96 1.31 8.79 -13.11
C THR A 96 2.10 9.79 -13.94
N THR A 97 2.06 11.06 -13.58
CA THR A 97 2.79 12.13 -14.25
C THR A 97 4.23 12.27 -13.76
N ASP A 98 4.55 12.08 -12.48
CA ASP A 98 5.94 12.21 -11.99
C ASP A 98 6.18 11.52 -10.62
N ASN A 99 7.19 10.65 -10.53
CA ASN A 99 7.57 9.95 -9.28
C ASN A 99 8.30 10.86 -8.26
N ASN A 100 8.75 12.04 -8.67
CA ASN A 100 9.56 12.95 -7.84
C ASN A 100 8.89 14.30 -7.59
N SER A 101 7.65 14.51 -8.03
CA SER A 101 6.99 15.79 -7.84
C SER A 101 6.44 15.89 -6.41
N PRO A 102 6.80 16.92 -5.63
CA PRO A 102 6.23 17.19 -4.30
C PRO A 102 4.79 17.72 -4.40
N PHE A 103 4.08 17.36 -5.47
CA PHE A 103 2.82 17.97 -5.83
C PHE A 103 1.70 17.43 -4.95
N HIS A 104 1.11 18.31 -4.15
CA HIS A 104 -0.01 17.96 -3.28
C HIS A 104 -1.34 18.29 -3.96
N VAL A 105 -2.29 17.36 -3.86
CA VAL A 105 -3.67 17.50 -4.36
C VAL A 105 -4.34 18.77 -3.83
N LYS A 106 -3.99 19.14 -2.59
CA LYS A 106 -4.47 20.39 -1.98
C LYS A 106 -3.97 21.63 -2.72
N ASP A 107 -2.72 21.66 -3.16
CA ASP A 107 -2.14 22.81 -3.85
C ASP A 107 -2.77 23.01 -5.23
N PHE A 108 -3.12 21.92 -5.93
CA PHE A 108 -3.95 21.97 -7.13
C PHE A 108 -5.26 22.69 -6.85
N TYR A 109 -5.98 22.20 -5.84
CA TYR A 109 -7.32 22.67 -5.51
C TYR A 109 -7.35 24.15 -5.15
N GLU A 110 -6.44 24.62 -4.30
CA GLU A 110 -6.39 26.02 -3.88
C GLU A 110 -6.21 26.98 -5.07
N LYS A 111 -5.33 26.63 -6.00
CA LYS A 111 -5.08 27.44 -7.21
C LYS A 111 -6.25 27.38 -8.17
N PHE A 112 -6.82 26.19 -8.36
CA PHE A 112 -7.98 25.98 -9.22
C PHE A 112 -9.20 26.76 -8.71
N LYS A 113 -9.49 26.69 -7.40
CA LYS A 113 -10.58 27.41 -6.75
C LYS A 113 -10.49 28.92 -6.90
N GLN A 114 -9.28 29.50 -6.88
CA GLN A 114 -9.08 30.94 -7.12
C GLN A 114 -9.50 31.37 -8.53
N LYS A 115 -9.50 30.45 -9.50
CA LYS A 115 -9.90 30.72 -10.89
C LYS A 115 -11.34 30.31 -11.17
N ARG A 116 -11.82 29.22 -10.57
CA ARG A 116 -13.19 28.72 -10.67
C ARG A 116 -13.77 28.56 -9.27
N SER A 117 -14.56 29.54 -8.83
CA SER A 117 -15.16 29.57 -7.48
C SER A 117 -16.69 29.43 -7.54
N ASP A 118 -17.18 28.41 -8.23
CA ASP A 118 -18.61 28.09 -8.26
C ASP A 118 -19.01 27.16 -7.09
N PRO A 119 -20.32 26.93 -6.85
CA PRO A 119 -20.78 26.09 -5.75
C PRO A 119 -20.21 24.67 -5.74
N TYR A 120 -20.01 24.07 -6.92
CA TYR A 120 -19.48 22.72 -7.04
C TYR A 120 -18.01 22.67 -6.61
N ILE A 121 -17.19 23.60 -7.06
CA ILE A 121 -15.77 23.69 -6.67
C ILE A 121 -15.65 24.01 -5.18
N ASN A 122 -16.47 24.93 -4.66
CA ASN A 122 -16.49 25.24 -3.24
C ASN A 122 -16.88 24.03 -2.38
N SER A 123 -17.73 23.14 -2.90
CA SER A 123 -18.15 21.92 -2.20
C SER A 123 -17.04 20.85 -2.05
N LEU A 124 -15.92 21.02 -2.75
CA LEU A 124 -14.73 20.15 -2.70
C LEU A 124 -13.72 20.55 -1.62
N GLU A 125 -13.96 21.65 -0.91
CA GLU A 125 -13.11 22.15 0.17
C GLU A 125 -12.91 21.06 1.23
N GLY A 126 -11.65 20.74 1.54
CA GLY A 126 -11.27 19.68 2.47
C GLY A 126 -11.66 18.26 2.02
N LYS A 127 -12.07 18.06 0.77
CA LYS A 127 -12.40 16.74 0.17
C LYS A 127 -11.35 16.25 -0.82
N LEU A 128 -10.51 17.15 -1.33
CA LEU A 128 -9.37 16.81 -2.17
C LEU A 128 -8.10 16.82 -1.31
N TYR A 129 -7.48 15.65 -1.14
CA TYR A 129 -6.34 15.41 -0.28
C TYR A 129 -5.45 14.29 -0.85
N ASN A 130 -4.19 14.25 -0.43
CA ASN A 130 -3.28 13.17 -0.82
C ASN A 130 -3.73 11.87 -0.14
N ILE A 131 -4.12 10.88 -0.94
CA ILE A 131 -4.51 9.55 -0.48
C ILE A 131 -3.25 8.84 0.04
N THR A 132 -3.34 8.12 1.15
CA THR A 132 -2.17 7.39 1.64
C THR A 132 -1.75 6.33 0.64
N HIS A 133 -0.44 6.11 0.51
CA HIS A 133 0.10 5.16 -0.48
C HIS A 133 -0.54 3.77 -0.41
N GLU A 134 -0.80 3.26 0.81
CA GLU A 134 -1.41 1.95 0.99
C GLU A 134 -2.81 1.87 0.36
N HIS A 135 -3.67 2.83 0.70
CA HIS A 135 -5.03 2.83 0.22
C HIS A 135 -5.12 3.22 -1.26
N PHE A 136 -4.28 4.16 -1.70
CA PHE A 136 -4.16 4.57 -3.09
C PHE A 136 -3.84 3.38 -4.01
N GLU A 137 -2.85 2.56 -3.64
CA GLU A 137 -2.51 1.36 -4.41
C GLU A 137 -3.67 0.34 -4.43
N ASN A 138 -4.43 0.18 -3.33
CA ASN A 138 -5.63 -0.66 -3.33
C ASN A 138 -6.69 -0.12 -4.31
N MET A 139 -6.93 1.19 -4.32
CA MET A 139 -7.89 1.82 -5.23
C MET A 139 -7.45 1.68 -6.69
N ARG A 140 -6.16 1.85 -6.98
CA ARG A 140 -5.61 1.66 -8.34
C ARG A 140 -5.79 0.24 -8.85
N ILE A 141 -5.56 -0.77 -8.02
CA ILE A 141 -5.81 -2.17 -8.39
C ILE A 141 -7.27 -2.35 -8.81
N ILE A 142 -8.23 -1.92 -7.99
CA ILE A 142 -9.66 -2.05 -8.31
C ILE A 142 -10.00 -1.26 -9.58
N ASN A 143 -9.51 -0.02 -9.71
CA ASN A 143 -9.74 0.80 -10.90
C ASN A 143 -9.20 0.13 -12.18
N ASN A 144 -8.00 -0.44 -12.13
CA ASN A 144 -7.40 -1.16 -13.25
C ASN A 144 -8.20 -2.39 -13.65
N LEU A 145 -8.75 -3.13 -12.68
CA LEU A 145 -9.63 -4.26 -12.92
C LEU A 145 -10.87 -3.85 -13.72
N TYR A 146 -11.62 -2.85 -13.23
CA TYR A 146 -12.81 -2.36 -13.94
C TYR A 146 -12.47 -1.74 -15.31
N LYS A 147 -11.39 -0.97 -15.40
CA LYS A 147 -10.94 -0.34 -16.65
C LYS A 147 -10.61 -1.37 -17.72
N ASN A 148 -9.87 -2.43 -17.40
CA ASN A 148 -9.51 -3.45 -18.39
C ASN A 148 -10.67 -4.39 -18.70
N TYR A 149 -11.52 -4.72 -17.72
CA TYR A 149 -12.75 -5.46 -17.99
C TYR A 149 -13.68 -4.68 -18.93
N GLY A 150 -13.81 -3.37 -18.73
CA GLY A 150 -14.59 -2.47 -19.61
C GLY A 150 -14.07 -2.38 -21.05
N LYS A 151 -12.78 -2.66 -21.27
CA LYS A 151 -12.21 -2.77 -22.63
C LYS A 151 -12.54 -4.10 -23.30
N ILE A 152 -12.92 -5.12 -22.53
CA ILE A 152 -13.40 -6.39 -23.08
C ILE A 152 -14.90 -6.29 -23.32
N PHE A 153 -15.68 -5.94 -22.30
CA PHE A 153 -17.13 -5.82 -22.36
C PHE A 153 -17.57 -4.39 -22.10
N ASN A 154 -18.35 -3.83 -23.02
CA ASN A 154 -18.96 -2.52 -22.80
C ASN A 154 -20.18 -2.61 -21.86
N ALA A 155 -20.82 -1.47 -21.61
CA ALA A 155 -22.01 -1.38 -20.74
C ALA A 155 -23.23 -2.16 -21.25
N GLU A 156 -23.26 -2.55 -22.53
CA GLU A 156 -24.34 -3.34 -23.15
C GLU A 156 -24.00 -4.84 -23.17
N SER A 157 -22.98 -5.27 -22.43
CA SER A 157 -22.52 -6.66 -22.41
C SER A 157 -22.04 -7.18 -23.76
N LYS A 158 -21.57 -6.28 -24.63
CA LYS A 158 -20.98 -6.62 -25.93
C LYS A 158 -19.47 -6.66 -25.83
N ILE A 159 -18.86 -7.61 -26.52
CA ILE A 159 -17.40 -7.70 -26.67
C ILE A 159 -16.92 -6.56 -27.58
N VAL A 160 -16.01 -5.70 -27.10
CA VAL A 160 -15.53 -4.49 -27.79
C VAL A 160 -14.02 -4.40 -27.98
N CYS A 161 -13.26 -5.38 -27.49
CA CYS A 161 -11.79 -5.44 -27.60
C CYS A 161 -11.27 -5.70 -29.03
N GLY A 162 -12.14 -5.91 -30.02
CA GLY A 162 -11.78 -6.16 -31.40
C GLY A 162 -11.27 -7.57 -31.62
N ILE A 163 -9.96 -7.74 -31.84
CA ILE A 163 -9.35 -9.05 -32.10
C ILE A 163 -9.13 -9.84 -30.80
N LYS A 164 -9.20 -11.17 -30.89
CA LYS A 164 -9.01 -12.11 -29.76
C LYS A 164 -7.78 -11.81 -28.91
N LYS A 165 -6.65 -11.49 -29.56
CA LYS A 165 -5.39 -11.15 -28.87
C LYS A 165 -5.54 -9.99 -27.87
N ASN A 166 -6.25 -8.92 -28.25
CA ASN A 166 -6.45 -7.76 -27.38
C ASN A 166 -7.34 -8.10 -26.19
N CYS A 167 -8.40 -8.89 -26.43
CA CYS A 167 -9.29 -9.36 -25.38
C CYS A 167 -8.53 -10.19 -24.33
N LEU A 168 -7.67 -11.10 -24.79
CA LEU A 168 -6.81 -11.91 -23.92
C LEU A 168 -5.78 -11.06 -23.18
N GLU A 169 -5.23 -10.01 -23.80
CA GLU A 169 -4.32 -9.08 -23.14
C GLU A 169 -4.99 -8.35 -21.97
N TYR A 170 -6.19 -7.79 -22.18
CA TYR A 170 -6.95 -7.15 -21.11
C TYR A 170 -7.37 -8.14 -20.02
N SER A 171 -7.74 -9.37 -20.40
CA SER A 171 -8.07 -10.43 -19.45
C SER A 171 -6.86 -10.83 -18.60
N ASN A 172 -5.66 -10.87 -19.19
CA ASN A 172 -4.41 -11.15 -18.49
C ASN A 172 -4.01 -10.01 -17.52
N ILE A 173 -4.31 -8.76 -17.88
CA ILE A 173 -4.16 -7.64 -16.95
C ILE A 173 -5.12 -7.80 -15.77
N CYS A 174 -6.38 -8.20 -16.02
CA CYS A 174 -7.33 -8.48 -14.95
C CYS A 174 -6.83 -9.58 -14.00
N TYR A 175 -6.32 -10.69 -14.55
CA TYR A 175 -5.67 -11.76 -13.77
C TYR A 175 -4.56 -11.22 -12.87
N SER A 176 -3.64 -10.44 -13.45
CA SER A 176 -2.45 -9.94 -12.77
C SER A 176 -2.79 -8.93 -11.66
N GLU A 177 -3.69 -7.99 -11.93
CA GLU A 177 -4.15 -7.02 -10.94
C GLU A 177 -4.96 -7.68 -9.82
N TYR A 178 -5.81 -8.66 -10.15
CA TYR A 178 -6.60 -9.38 -9.16
C TYR A 178 -5.71 -10.20 -8.24
N LYS A 179 -4.66 -10.83 -8.78
CA LYS A 179 -3.62 -11.52 -7.99
C LYS A 179 -2.94 -10.57 -7.00
N LYS A 180 -2.51 -9.39 -7.44
CA LYS A 180 -1.95 -8.36 -6.55
C LYS A 180 -2.95 -7.98 -5.45
N GLY A 181 -4.23 -7.86 -5.82
CA GLY A 181 -5.32 -7.62 -4.90
C GLY A 181 -5.42 -8.69 -3.81
N LEU A 182 -5.50 -9.96 -4.22
CA LEU A 182 -5.58 -11.09 -3.30
C LEU A 182 -4.41 -11.14 -2.32
N ILE A 183 -3.17 -10.99 -2.82
CA ILE A 183 -1.96 -10.97 -1.98
C ILE A 183 -2.10 -9.93 -0.86
N ARG A 184 -2.57 -8.71 -1.19
CA ARG A 184 -2.73 -7.65 -0.20
C ARG A 184 -3.86 -7.96 0.79
N CYS A 185 -4.95 -8.58 0.35
CA CYS A 185 -6.02 -9.03 1.23
C CYS A 185 -5.57 -10.12 2.23
N PHE A 186 -4.61 -10.98 1.84
CA PHE A 186 -4.00 -11.93 2.78
C PHE A 186 -3.19 -11.22 3.87
N TYR A 187 -2.48 -10.14 3.54
CA TYR A 187 -1.70 -9.38 4.53
C TYR A 187 -2.57 -8.49 5.42
N LYS A 188 -3.58 -7.84 4.85
CA LYS A 188 -4.44 -6.90 5.58
C LYS A 188 -5.86 -6.88 4.99
N GLN A 189 -6.76 -7.47 5.75
CA GLN A 189 -8.20 -7.43 5.47
C GLN A 189 -8.75 -6.01 5.66
N GLY A 190 -9.79 -5.67 4.89
CA GLY A 190 -10.48 -4.39 4.99
C GLY A 190 -11.61 -4.27 3.97
N ASN A 191 -12.33 -3.15 4.02
CA ASN A 191 -13.49 -2.89 3.15
C ASN A 191 -13.16 -2.99 1.65
N TRP A 192 -11.92 -2.70 1.26
CA TRP A 192 -11.47 -2.83 -0.13
C TRP A 192 -11.44 -4.29 -0.63
N CYS A 193 -11.19 -5.27 0.25
CA CYS A 193 -11.24 -6.69 -0.10
C CYS A 193 -12.67 -7.13 -0.46
N GLN A 194 -13.68 -6.50 0.14
CA GLN A 194 -15.07 -6.70 -0.26
C GLN A 194 -15.31 -6.17 -1.68
N LYS A 195 -14.74 -5.02 -2.05
CA LYS A 195 -14.81 -4.49 -3.43
C LYS A 195 -14.09 -5.39 -4.43
N LEU A 196 -12.96 -5.97 -4.05
CA LEU A 196 -12.26 -6.97 -4.86
C LEU A 196 -13.14 -8.22 -5.10
N SER A 197 -13.83 -8.70 -4.06
CA SER A 197 -14.78 -9.83 -4.17
C SER A 197 -15.98 -9.50 -5.06
N VAL A 198 -16.53 -8.28 -4.96
CA VAL A 198 -17.59 -7.80 -5.86
C VAL A 198 -17.12 -7.83 -7.32
N PHE A 199 -15.89 -7.38 -7.60
CA PHE A 199 -15.31 -7.48 -8.93
C PHE A 199 -15.19 -8.95 -9.40
N LYS A 200 -14.71 -9.86 -8.55
CA LYS A 200 -14.60 -11.30 -8.88
C LYS A 200 -15.94 -11.87 -9.33
N ASN A 201 -17.00 -11.61 -8.57
CA ASN A 201 -18.33 -12.11 -8.86
C ASN A 201 -18.81 -11.59 -10.21
N MET A 202 -18.73 -10.27 -10.42
CA MET A 202 -19.06 -9.61 -11.67
C MET A 202 -18.29 -10.21 -12.87
N TYR A 203 -16.97 -10.38 -12.74
CA TYR A 203 -16.11 -10.95 -13.78
C TYR A 203 -16.58 -12.34 -14.20
N ILE A 204 -17.01 -13.15 -13.22
CA ILE A 204 -17.48 -14.51 -13.42
C ILE A 204 -18.94 -14.57 -13.89
N SER A 205 -19.80 -13.58 -13.62
CA SER A 205 -21.25 -13.67 -13.87
C SER A 205 -21.79 -12.80 -15.01
N ASP A 206 -21.40 -11.53 -15.08
CA ASP A 206 -22.22 -10.49 -15.73
C ASP A 206 -22.31 -10.63 -17.26
N ASN A 207 -21.32 -11.27 -17.89
CA ASN A 207 -21.19 -11.34 -19.35
C ASN A 207 -21.12 -12.78 -19.88
N LYS A 208 -21.55 -13.78 -19.10
CA LYS A 208 -21.54 -15.19 -19.52
C LYS A 208 -22.28 -15.43 -20.83
N ASP A 209 -23.38 -14.71 -21.03
CA ASP A 209 -24.26 -14.87 -22.20
C ASP A 209 -23.93 -13.87 -23.33
N ALA A 210 -22.82 -13.14 -23.23
CA ALA A 210 -22.39 -12.22 -24.28
C ALA A 210 -22.17 -12.98 -25.59
N SER A 211 -22.77 -12.46 -26.67
CA SER A 211 -22.57 -13.04 -28.01
C SER A 211 -21.10 -12.96 -28.41
N PRO A 212 -20.51 -14.03 -28.96
CA PRO A 212 -19.13 -14.00 -29.44
C PRO A 212 -18.89 -12.86 -30.44
N SER A 213 -17.68 -12.31 -30.44
CA SER A 213 -17.22 -11.32 -31.41
C SER A 213 -15.96 -11.82 -32.08
N GLY A 214 -16.06 -12.13 -33.38
CA GLY A 214 -14.99 -12.82 -34.10
C GLY A 214 -14.69 -14.18 -33.46
N GLU A 215 -13.42 -14.41 -33.12
CA GLU A 215 -12.93 -15.66 -32.51
C GLU A 215 -12.93 -15.64 -30.98
N PHE A 216 -13.36 -14.54 -30.36
CA PHE A 216 -13.39 -14.40 -28.91
C PHE A 216 -14.82 -14.55 -28.38
N SER A 217 -14.94 -15.31 -27.31
CA SER A 217 -16.14 -15.52 -26.52
C SER A 217 -15.85 -15.31 -25.04
N TYR A 218 -16.89 -15.22 -24.22
CA TYR A 218 -16.72 -15.14 -22.77
C TYR A 218 -15.88 -16.30 -22.20
N ASN A 219 -16.02 -17.51 -22.76
CA ASN A 219 -15.29 -18.69 -22.29
C ASN A 219 -13.78 -18.66 -22.60
N ASP A 220 -13.32 -17.70 -23.40
CA ASP A 220 -11.89 -17.47 -23.66
C ASP A 220 -11.24 -16.56 -22.60
N LEU A 221 -12.01 -16.00 -21.66
CA LEU A 221 -11.45 -15.23 -20.56
C LEU A 221 -10.48 -16.07 -19.74
N ILE A 222 -9.38 -15.45 -19.32
CA ILE A 222 -8.47 -16.01 -18.34
C ILE A 222 -9.18 -16.03 -16.99
N ASP A 223 -9.26 -17.21 -16.39
CA ASP A 223 -9.81 -17.39 -15.05
C ASP A 223 -9.00 -16.60 -14.03
N LEU A 224 -9.68 -15.83 -13.18
CA LEU A 224 -9.02 -15.16 -12.07
C LEU A 224 -8.43 -16.19 -11.10
N PRO A 225 -7.24 -15.93 -10.52
CA PRO A 225 -6.60 -16.88 -9.60
C PRO A 225 -7.48 -17.09 -8.37
N ARG A 226 -7.47 -18.32 -7.85
CA ARG A 226 -8.20 -18.65 -6.62
C ARG A 226 -7.36 -18.27 -5.41
N ASP A 227 -8.04 -18.07 -4.29
CA ASP A 227 -7.42 -17.72 -3.02
C ASP A 227 -6.38 -18.79 -2.64
N GLU A 228 -6.71 -20.07 -2.82
CA GLU A 228 -5.82 -21.23 -2.62
C GLU A 228 -4.55 -21.18 -3.47
N ASP A 229 -4.66 -20.75 -4.74
CA ASP A 229 -3.52 -20.69 -5.67
C ASP A 229 -2.52 -19.64 -5.20
N VAL A 230 -3.02 -18.48 -4.78
CA VAL A 230 -2.20 -17.37 -4.26
C VAL A 230 -1.62 -17.70 -2.89
N GLU A 231 -2.40 -18.33 -2.01
CA GLU A 231 -1.95 -18.77 -0.69
C GLU A 231 -0.80 -19.77 -0.81
N TYR A 232 -0.94 -20.77 -1.69
CA TYR A 232 0.11 -21.75 -1.95
C TYR A 232 1.39 -21.09 -2.49
N GLU A 233 1.30 -20.14 -3.41
CA GLU A 233 2.48 -19.43 -3.90
C GLU A 233 3.18 -18.62 -2.79
N LEU A 234 2.41 -17.89 -1.97
CA LEU A 234 2.95 -17.08 -0.87
C LEU A 234 3.64 -17.96 0.17
N TYR A 235 2.92 -18.94 0.72
CA TYR A 235 3.42 -19.75 1.84
C TYR A 235 4.29 -20.91 1.38
N GLY A 236 4.03 -21.51 0.23
CA GLY A 236 4.90 -22.52 -0.39
C GLY A 236 6.25 -21.93 -0.79
N GLY A 237 6.27 -20.71 -1.35
CA GLY A 237 7.50 -19.97 -1.61
C GLY A 237 8.28 -19.65 -0.33
N LEU A 238 7.60 -19.15 0.70
CA LEU A 238 8.18 -18.86 2.02
C LEU A 238 8.72 -20.12 2.72
N ASN A 239 8.01 -21.23 2.66
CA ASN A 239 8.43 -22.50 3.23
C ASN A 239 9.64 -23.06 2.46
N SER A 240 9.68 -22.93 1.13
CA SER A 240 10.86 -23.28 0.35
C SER A 240 12.09 -22.46 0.76
N TRP A 241 11.92 -21.15 0.99
CA TRP A 241 12.98 -20.26 1.46
C TRP A 241 13.46 -20.61 2.88
N LYS A 242 12.52 -20.90 3.81
CA LYS A 242 12.85 -21.37 5.16
C LYS A 242 13.64 -22.68 5.13
N ASN A 243 13.25 -23.63 4.27
CA ASN A 243 13.94 -24.91 4.12
C ASN A 243 15.35 -24.75 3.51
N LEU A 244 15.51 -23.83 2.55
CA LEU A 244 16.81 -23.51 1.96
C LEU A 244 17.74 -22.82 2.98
N ALA A 245 17.22 -21.88 3.76
CA ALA A 245 17.96 -21.22 4.84
C ALA A 245 18.36 -22.21 5.96
N MET A 246 17.49 -23.17 6.28
CA MET A 246 17.78 -24.25 7.25
C MET A 246 18.86 -25.21 6.74
N MET A 247 18.90 -25.52 5.44
CA MET A 247 19.99 -26.31 4.85
C MET A 247 21.34 -25.56 4.86
N ILE A 248 21.35 -24.27 4.51
CA ILE A 248 22.59 -23.47 4.47
C ILE A 248 23.19 -23.29 5.89
N SER A 249 22.33 -23.11 6.90
CA SER A 249 22.78 -22.98 8.31
C SER A 249 23.37 -24.29 8.87
N SER A 250 22.87 -25.47 8.45
CA SER A 250 23.45 -26.77 8.83
C SER A 250 24.85 -27.00 8.25
N ILE A 251 25.15 -26.46 7.07
CA ILE A 251 26.47 -26.58 6.42
C ILE A 251 27.48 -25.58 7.00
N LEU A 252 27.02 -24.40 7.44
CA LEU A 252 27.91 -23.37 7.99
C LEU A 252 28.31 -23.67 9.44
N ALA A 253 27.43 -24.25 10.26
CA ALA A 253 27.71 -24.60 11.65
C ALA A 253 28.86 -25.62 11.78
N THR A 254 28.95 -26.57 10.85
CA THR A 254 30.05 -27.56 10.79
C THR A 254 31.37 -26.95 10.33
N ARG A 255 31.34 -25.96 9.42
CA ARG A 255 32.55 -25.27 8.92
C ARG A 255 33.16 -24.34 9.98
N ILE A 256 32.35 -23.64 10.77
CA ILE A 256 32.83 -22.71 11.81
C ILE A 256 33.61 -23.44 12.91
N GLY A 257 33.17 -24.62 13.34
CA GLY A 257 33.88 -25.44 14.33
C GLY A 257 35.29 -25.85 13.88
N LEU A 258 35.46 -26.22 12.61
CA LEU A 258 36.76 -26.54 12.02
C LEU A 258 37.67 -25.31 11.92
N PHE A 259 37.13 -24.16 11.51
CA PHE A 259 37.90 -22.90 11.46
C PHE A 259 38.41 -22.46 12.85
N PHE A 260 37.61 -22.60 13.92
CA PHE A 260 38.08 -22.33 15.30
C PHE A 260 39.16 -23.31 15.77
N TYR A 261 39.05 -24.59 15.39
CA TYR A 261 40.05 -25.61 15.74
C TYR A 261 41.42 -25.29 15.11
N PHE A 262 41.46 -24.94 13.83
CA PHE A 262 42.72 -24.56 13.16
C PHE A 262 43.25 -23.18 13.58
N TYR A 263 42.37 -22.25 13.96
CA TYR A 263 42.78 -20.92 14.43
C TYR A 263 43.59 -20.95 15.73
N LYS A 264 43.31 -21.91 16.64
CA LYS A 264 44.07 -22.10 17.90
C LYS A 264 45.54 -22.49 17.67
N PHE A 265 45.86 -23.09 16.53
CA PHE A 265 47.21 -23.58 16.20
C PHE A 265 47.93 -22.72 15.15
N SER A 266 47.31 -21.64 14.68
CA SER A 266 47.89 -20.72 13.70
C SER A 266 48.70 -19.59 14.37
N PRO A 267 49.80 -19.07 13.78
CA PRO A 267 50.68 -18.06 14.40
C PRO A 267 49.98 -16.74 14.77
N PHE A 268 48.81 -16.46 14.16
CA PHE A 268 48.01 -15.27 14.43
C PHE A 268 47.30 -15.29 15.80
N GLY A 269 47.01 -16.47 16.38
CA GLY A 269 46.35 -16.57 17.69
C GLY A 269 47.20 -16.04 18.86
N LYS A 270 48.54 -16.03 18.72
CA LYS A 270 49.46 -15.49 19.74
C LYS A 270 49.51 -13.96 19.76
N LYS A 271 48.93 -13.27 18.79
CA LYS A 271 49.08 -11.81 18.61
C LYS A 271 48.14 -10.96 19.48
N PHE A 272 47.09 -11.55 20.06
CA PHE A 272 46.15 -10.84 20.93
C PHE A 272 46.49 -10.88 22.44
N CYS A 273 47.56 -11.57 22.85
CA CYS A 273 48.09 -11.49 24.22
C CYS A 273 49.26 -10.48 24.38
N ALA A 274 49.54 -9.64 23.38
CA ALA A 274 50.61 -8.65 23.44
C ALA A 274 50.07 -7.24 23.74
N LYS A 275 50.13 -6.89 25.03
CA LYS A 275 49.94 -5.58 25.69
C LYS A 275 49.97 -4.34 24.80
N GLU A 276 48.87 -3.58 24.78
CA GLU A 276 48.88 -2.18 24.38
C GLU A 276 48.92 -1.27 25.62
N LYS A 277 50.13 -0.81 25.97
CA LYS A 277 50.37 0.22 26.98
C LYS A 277 49.91 1.58 26.44
N ARG A 278 48.73 2.07 26.83
CA ARG A 278 48.34 3.47 26.62
C ARG A 278 49.12 4.37 27.59
N LYS A 279 49.84 5.36 27.04
CA LYS A 279 50.51 6.42 27.79
C LYS A 279 49.49 7.42 28.33
N GLU A 280 49.56 7.66 29.63
CA GLU A 280 48.77 8.64 30.38
C GLU A 280 49.10 10.09 29.96
N LYS A 281 48.07 10.94 29.87
CA LYS A 281 48.21 12.39 30.04
C LYS A 281 47.66 12.76 31.42
N PHE A 282 48.58 13.03 32.35
CA PHE A 282 48.29 13.56 33.67
C PHE A 282 47.71 14.99 33.59
N ARG A 283 46.58 15.20 34.26
CA ARG A 283 46.23 16.49 34.90
C ARG A 283 46.08 16.22 36.39
N HIS A 284 47.03 16.73 37.17
CA HIS A 284 46.97 16.72 38.62
C HIS A 284 46.04 17.86 39.09
N ASN A 285 45.14 17.53 40.01
CA ASN A 285 44.85 18.33 41.21
C ASN A 285 44.08 17.44 42.19
N ILE A 286 44.75 17.04 43.26
CA ILE A 286 44.21 16.34 44.44
C ILE A 286 44.63 17.17 45.66
N PRO A 287 43.75 17.28 46.67
CA PRO A 287 44.16 16.92 48.03
C PRO A 287 43.09 15.95 48.60
N MET A 288 43.40 14.67 48.79
CA MET A 288 44.12 14.06 49.92
C MET A 288 43.35 14.20 51.24
N VAL A 289 42.50 13.22 51.56
CA VAL A 289 42.49 12.48 52.83
C VAL A 289 41.99 11.06 52.56
N THR A 290 42.84 10.07 52.81
CA THR A 290 42.55 8.64 52.82
C THR A 290 42.53 8.17 54.27
N HIS A 291 41.40 7.66 54.76
CA HIS A 291 41.25 6.32 55.35
C HIS A 291 39.86 6.10 55.96
N GLU A 292 39.40 4.84 55.86
CA GLU A 292 38.30 4.19 56.59
C GLU A 292 36.91 4.74 56.27
N PHE A 293 35.94 3.95 55.78
CA PHE A 293 35.34 2.83 56.50
C PHE A 293 34.89 1.71 55.56
N LEU A 294 35.40 0.51 55.81
CA LEU A 294 34.62 -0.73 55.74
C LEU A 294 33.59 -0.71 56.88
N HIS A 295 32.36 -1.12 56.57
CA HIS A 295 31.38 -1.88 57.37
C HIS A 295 30.01 -1.57 56.75
N ALA A 296 29.34 -2.51 56.09
CA ALA A 296 28.76 -3.77 56.56
C ALA A 296 27.25 -3.61 56.46
N TYR A 297 26.64 -4.33 55.53
CA TYR A 297 25.36 -5.01 55.74
C TYR A 297 25.28 -6.16 54.73
N ASP A 298 25.88 -7.28 55.11
CA ASP A 298 25.23 -8.58 54.96
C ASP A 298 23.85 -8.48 55.63
N ASN A 299 22.78 -9.14 55.21
CA ASN A 299 22.61 -10.59 55.29
C ASN A 299 21.14 -10.93 54.90
N PRO A 300 20.70 -12.20 54.85
CA PRO A 300 20.74 -13.06 53.68
C PRO A 300 19.35 -13.60 53.27
N ASN A 301 19.22 -14.08 52.04
CA ASN A 301 18.15 -14.99 51.67
C ASN A 301 18.60 -16.43 51.95
N LYS A 302 18.05 -17.06 53.00
CA LYS A 302 18.25 -18.48 53.33
C LYS A 302 16.93 -19.12 53.75
N ASN A 303 16.68 -20.28 53.14
CA ASN A 303 15.83 -21.39 53.56
C ASN A 303 14.31 -21.13 53.50
N SER A 304 13.57 -21.72 52.56
CA SER A 304 13.17 -23.14 52.60
C SER A 304 12.80 -23.60 54.02
N ASN A 305 11.56 -23.35 54.41
CA ASN A 305 10.79 -24.18 55.35
C ASN A 305 9.32 -23.74 55.25
N ASN A 306 8.67 -24.11 54.16
CA ASN A 306 7.22 -24.27 54.19
C ASN A 306 6.94 -25.50 55.06
N THR A 307 6.54 -25.23 56.29
CA THR A 307 6.03 -26.21 57.24
C THR A 307 4.71 -26.75 56.69
N TYR A 308 4.74 -27.97 56.17
CA TYR A 308 3.53 -28.75 55.98
C TYR A 308 2.98 -29.10 57.37
N HIS A 309 1.80 -28.60 57.72
CA HIS A 309 1.04 -29.12 58.85
C HIS A 309 0.42 -30.47 58.45
N LEU A 310 1.26 -31.52 58.46
CA LEU A 310 0.78 -32.91 58.40
C LEU A 310 0.42 -33.35 59.83
N HIS A 311 -0.88 -33.51 60.07
CA HIS A 311 -1.39 -34.19 61.26
C HIS A 311 -0.89 -35.64 61.28
N TYR A 312 -0.18 -36.03 62.34
CA TYR A 312 0.09 -37.44 62.61
C TYR A 312 -1.18 -38.10 63.14
N LYS A 313 -1.52 -39.28 62.61
CA LYS A 313 -2.26 -40.31 63.33
C LYS A 313 -1.29 -41.46 63.54
N SER A 314 -0.82 -41.63 64.77
CA SER A 314 -0.21 -42.89 65.19
C SER A 314 -1.33 -43.88 65.49
N VAL A 315 -1.26 -45.04 64.86
CA VAL A 315 -2.01 -46.23 65.31
C VAL A 315 -0.99 -47.05 66.09
N ASP A 316 -1.26 -47.22 67.39
CA ASP A 316 -0.49 -48.10 68.26
C ASP A 316 -0.64 -49.56 67.80
N PHE A 317 0.46 -50.30 67.81
CA PHE A 317 0.42 -51.75 67.84
C PHE A 317 1.49 -52.31 68.77
N SER A 318 0.96 -52.91 69.85
CA SER A 318 1.50 -54.02 70.67
C SER A 318 2.50 -53.69 71.76
#